data_AF-A0A7R9UMC7-F1
#
_entry.id   AF-A0A7R9UMC7-F1
#
_cell.length_a   1.000
_cell.length_b   1.000
_cell.length_c   1.000
_cell.angle_alpha   90.00
_cell.angle_beta   90.00
_cell.angle_gamma   90.00
#
_symmetry.space_group_name_H-M   'P 1'
#
loop_
_entity.id
_entity.type
_entity.pdbx_description
1 polymer ?
#
loop_
_entity_poly.entity_id
_entity_poly.type
_entity_poly.pdbx_seq_one_letter_code
_entity_poly.pdbx_strand_id
1 'polypeptide(L)'
;MCGGGCGLGGELGAHEASVNLPAPELRNVKALAEMLGEITFYQRPAVVQLILQQDYIAQLAQLFQTIEDLESLPELHAMFHIFRTLMMLNDSAIFEQLLREDVVMHVIGALEYDPELLVHATRHREFLTSVVVFREVLPIKEPSILAKVHQNFRVQYIKDVVLPRSLDDHTFATLNSIVFVNNVAILSHIQRDSEYLSALFAQLVEHGTPLERRRELSRLLLELCQLARSLQLFNR
;
A
#
# COMPACT_ATOMS: atom_id res chain seq x y z
N MET A 1 5.87 -53.11 39.51
CA MET A 1 4.74 -52.36 40.08
C MET A 1 5.25 -50.96 40.37
N CYS A 2 5.14 -50.00 39.43
CA CYS A 2 4.00 -49.08 39.24
C CYS A 2 3.64 -48.39 40.57
N GLY A 3 3.65 -47.07 40.72
CA GLY A 3 3.81 -45.93 39.81
C GLY A 3 3.68 -44.65 40.65
N GLY A 4 3.79 -43.48 40.02
CA GLY A 4 3.47 -42.21 40.67
C GLY A 4 4.26 -41.02 40.15
N GLY A 5 4.11 -40.70 38.87
CA GLY A 5 4.47 -39.38 38.36
C GLY A 5 3.37 -38.38 38.70
N CYS A 6 3.73 -37.23 39.25
CA CYS A 6 2.88 -36.04 39.29
C CYS A 6 3.63 -34.93 38.58
N GLY A 7 3.06 -34.50 37.45
CA GLY A 7 3.60 -33.47 36.59
C GLY A 7 3.55 -32.08 37.24
N LEU A 8 4.65 -31.36 37.11
CA LEU A 8 4.68 -29.90 37.22
C LEU A 8 4.81 -29.37 35.79
N GLY A 9 3.67 -29.27 35.12
CA GLY A 9 3.55 -28.65 33.82
C GLY A 9 2.21 -27.95 33.77
N GLY A 10 2.24 -26.63 33.68
CA GLY A 10 1.07 -25.83 33.33
C GLY A 10 0.76 -24.69 34.28
N GLU A 11 1.54 -23.61 34.21
CA GLU A 11 1.04 -22.25 34.45
C GLU A 11 1.77 -21.28 33.50
N LEU A 12 1.59 -21.50 32.19
CA LEU A 12 1.87 -20.52 31.14
C LEU A 12 0.64 -20.51 30.21
N GLY A 13 -0.44 -19.88 30.65
CA GLY A 13 -1.69 -19.91 29.90
C GLY A 13 -2.83 -19.19 30.62
N ALA A 14 -2.68 -17.89 30.86
CA ALA A 14 -3.78 -17.06 31.36
C ALA A 14 -3.56 -15.61 30.95
N HIS A 15 -3.78 -15.32 29.65
CA HIS A 15 -4.36 -14.08 29.10
C HIS A 15 -4.22 -14.04 27.57
N GLU A 16 -4.67 -15.09 26.87
CA GLU A 16 -5.17 -14.87 25.50
C GLU A 16 -6.56 -14.25 25.65
N ALA A 17 -6.61 -12.92 25.81
CA ALA A 17 -7.88 -12.22 25.63
C ALA A 17 -8.38 -12.56 24.23
N SER A 18 -9.55 -13.19 24.13
CA SER A 18 -10.18 -13.51 22.85
C SER A 18 -10.51 -12.20 22.13
N VAL A 19 -9.59 -11.75 21.28
CA VAL A 19 -9.82 -10.60 20.42
C VAL A 19 -10.85 -11.00 19.38
N ASN A 20 -11.98 -10.31 19.35
CA ASN A 20 -12.99 -10.50 18.33
C ASN A 20 -13.15 -9.18 17.56
N LEU A 21 -12.99 -9.25 16.24
CA LEU A 21 -13.11 -8.11 15.35
C LEU A 21 -14.59 -7.94 14.96
N PRO A 22 -15.24 -6.80 15.28
CA PRO A 22 -16.61 -6.55 14.85
C PRO A 22 -16.75 -6.67 13.33
N ALA A 23 -17.95 -6.96 12.82
CA ALA A 23 -18.15 -6.95 11.37
C ALA A 23 -18.00 -5.52 10.79
N PRO A 24 -17.50 -5.37 9.56
CA PRO A 24 -17.31 -4.08 8.90
C PRO A 24 -18.65 -3.53 8.41
N GLU A 25 -19.47 -3.06 9.34
CA GLU A 25 -20.80 -2.53 9.10
C GLU A 25 -20.96 -1.16 9.74
N LEU A 26 -21.83 -0.30 9.20
CA LEU A 26 -22.05 1.07 9.66
C LEU A 26 -22.25 1.19 11.17
N ARG A 27 -23.04 0.27 11.76
CA ARG A 27 -23.32 0.24 13.21
C ARG A 27 -22.10 -0.02 14.09
N ASN A 28 -21.04 -0.64 13.54
CA ASN A 28 -19.85 -1.04 14.28
C ASN A 28 -18.64 -0.12 14.02
N VAL A 29 -18.71 0.81 13.05
CA VAL A 29 -17.55 1.60 12.57
C VAL A 29 -16.80 2.30 13.71
N LYS A 30 -17.52 2.97 14.60
CA LYS A 30 -16.91 3.71 15.73
C LYS A 30 -16.25 2.75 16.73
N ALA A 31 -16.96 1.70 17.12
CA ALA A 31 -16.44 0.68 18.03
C ALA A 31 -15.22 -0.05 17.42
N LEU A 32 -15.22 -0.26 16.10
CA LEU A 32 -14.10 -0.83 15.38
C LEU A 32 -12.89 0.11 15.40
N ALA A 33 -13.08 1.40 15.13
CA ALA A 33 -12.01 2.40 15.18
C ALA A 33 -11.38 2.51 16.59
N GLU A 34 -12.22 2.55 17.62
CA GLU A 34 -11.80 2.56 19.03
C GLU A 34 -10.99 1.30 19.37
N MET A 35 -11.53 0.12 19.06
CA MET A 35 -10.87 -1.15 19.37
C MET A 35 -9.53 -1.29 18.64
N LEU A 36 -9.46 -0.92 17.36
CA LEU A 36 -8.20 -0.94 16.60
C LEU A 36 -7.17 0.04 17.20
N GLY A 37 -7.62 1.20 17.70
CA GLY A 37 -6.76 2.20 18.34
C GLY A 37 -6.15 1.74 19.68
N GLU A 38 -6.78 0.78 20.36
CA GLU A 38 -6.36 0.25 21.66
C GLU A 38 -5.59 -1.07 21.58
N ILE A 39 -5.27 -1.55 20.38
CA ILE A 39 -4.57 -2.83 20.19
C ILE A 39 -3.21 -2.81 20.90
N THR A 40 -3.02 -3.78 21.79
CA THR A 40 -1.72 -4.02 22.42
C THR A 40 -0.78 -4.81 21.50
N PHE A 41 0.52 -4.73 21.76
CA PHE A 41 1.53 -5.48 21.03
C PHE A 41 1.22 -7.00 20.97
N TYR A 42 0.70 -7.56 22.06
CA TYR A 42 0.35 -8.99 22.14
C TYR A 42 -0.88 -9.38 21.31
N GLN A 43 -1.81 -8.45 21.09
CA GLN A 43 -3.03 -8.68 20.31
C GLN A 43 -2.82 -8.51 18.80
N ARG A 44 -1.78 -7.75 18.40
CA ARG A 44 -1.48 -7.43 17.00
C ARG A 44 -1.46 -8.66 16.07
N PRO A 45 -0.78 -9.80 16.39
CA PRO A 45 -0.78 -10.97 15.51
C PRO A 45 -2.18 -11.56 15.30
N ALA A 46 -3.00 -11.63 16.35
CA ALA A 46 -4.37 -12.16 16.26
C ALA A 46 -5.26 -11.23 15.42
N VAL A 47 -5.13 -9.91 15.61
CA VAL A 47 -5.88 -8.93 14.81
C VAL A 47 -5.51 -9.01 13.33
N VAL A 48 -4.21 -9.09 13.01
CA VAL A 48 -3.76 -9.25 11.62
C VAL A 48 -4.39 -10.51 10.99
N GLN A 49 -4.39 -11.64 11.70
CA GLN A 49 -5.04 -12.85 11.20
C GLN A 49 -6.54 -12.66 10.93
N LEU A 50 -7.26 -12.00 11.82
CA LEU A 50 -8.69 -11.73 11.65
C LEU A 50 -8.98 -10.81 10.47
N ILE A 51 -8.15 -9.77 10.26
CA ILE A 51 -8.29 -8.84 9.13
C ILE A 51 -7.98 -9.55 7.80
N LEU A 52 -7.01 -10.46 7.79
CA LEU A 52 -6.65 -11.20 6.58
C LEU A 52 -7.69 -12.28 6.23
N GLN A 53 -8.54 -12.67 7.18
CA GLN A 53 -9.65 -13.58 6.92
C GLN A 53 -10.83 -12.85 6.25
N GLN A 54 -11.54 -13.57 5.40
CA GLN A 54 -12.85 -13.15 4.84
C GLN A 54 -12.84 -11.83 4.04
N ASP A 55 -11.73 -11.45 3.41
CA ASP A 55 -11.65 -10.21 2.62
C ASP A 55 -12.07 -8.94 3.41
N TYR A 56 -11.76 -8.90 4.72
CA TYR A 56 -12.20 -7.85 5.63
C TYR A 56 -11.86 -6.43 5.13
N ILE A 57 -10.66 -6.24 4.57
CA ILE A 57 -10.22 -4.95 4.00
C ILE A 57 -11.08 -4.53 2.80
N ALA A 58 -11.49 -5.48 1.95
CA ALA A 58 -12.37 -5.18 0.82
C ALA A 58 -13.76 -4.78 1.30
N GLN A 59 -14.27 -5.43 2.35
CA GLN A 59 -15.53 -5.05 2.98
C GLN A 59 -15.45 -3.65 3.62
N LEU A 60 -14.33 -3.30 4.27
CA LEU A 60 -14.09 -1.94 4.76
C LEU A 60 -14.08 -0.90 3.63
N ALA A 61 -13.49 -1.23 2.48
CA ALA A 61 -13.49 -0.35 1.30
C ALA A 61 -14.90 -0.12 0.74
N GLN A 62 -15.77 -1.14 0.77
CA GLN A 62 -17.20 -1.01 0.39
C GLN A 62 -17.99 -0.21 1.43
N LEU A 63 -17.73 -0.45 2.72
CA LEU A 63 -18.34 0.30 3.81
C LEU A 63 -17.98 1.79 3.73
N PHE A 64 -16.71 2.11 3.43
CA PHE A 64 -16.26 3.48 3.22
C PHE A 64 -17.06 4.19 2.13
N GLN A 65 -17.27 3.57 0.96
CA GLN A 65 -18.09 4.15 -0.11
C GLN A 65 -19.51 4.46 0.38
N THR A 66 -20.12 3.52 1.12
CA THR A 66 -21.47 3.72 1.66
C THR A 66 -21.51 4.90 2.65
N ILE A 67 -20.51 5.02 3.52
CA ILE A 67 -20.41 6.12 4.49
C ILE A 67 -20.18 7.46 3.79
N GLU A 68 -19.37 7.47 2.74
CA GLU A 68 -19.09 8.64 1.92
C GLU A 68 -20.34 9.13 1.19
N ASP A 69 -21.13 8.22 0.60
CA ASP A 69 -22.41 8.56 -0.04
C ASP A 69 -23.43 9.14 0.96
N LEU A 70 -23.35 8.74 2.23
CA LEU A 70 -24.16 9.29 3.32
C LEU A 70 -23.65 10.64 3.84
N GLU A 71 -22.47 11.09 3.38
CA GLU A 71 -21.78 12.32 3.81
C GLU A 71 -21.61 12.40 5.34
N SER A 72 -21.46 11.24 6.00
CA SER A 72 -21.45 11.16 7.46
C SER A 72 -20.06 11.41 8.03
N LEU A 73 -19.72 12.67 8.27
CA LEU A 73 -18.39 13.10 8.71
C LEU A 73 -17.84 12.35 9.94
N PRO A 74 -18.61 12.11 11.02
CA PRO A 74 -18.10 11.38 12.19
C PRO A 74 -17.65 9.94 11.86
N GLU A 75 -18.40 9.26 10.99
CA GLU A 75 -18.08 7.91 10.52
C GLU A 75 -16.93 7.94 9.51
N LEU A 76 -16.78 8.99 8.71
CA LEU A 76 -15.62 9.20 7.84
C LEU A 76 -14.33 9.38 8.64
N HIS A 77 -14.37 10.15 9.74
CA HIS A 77 -13.23 10.25 10.66
C HIS A 77 -12.88 8.90 11.31
N ALA A 78 -13.89 8.09 11.65
CA ALA A 78 -13.65 6.74 12.14
C ALA A 78 -13.02 5.83 11.06
N MET A 79 -13.45 5.94 9.80
CA MET A 79 -12.81 5.24 8.67
C MET A 79 -11.37 5.68 8.45
N PHE A 80 -11.06 6.97 8.59
CA PHE A 80 -9.68 7.48 8.59
C PHE A 80 -8.83 6.75 9.64
N HIS A 81 -9.30 6.69 10.89
CA HIS A 81 -8.56 6.01 11.96
C HIS A 81 -8.40 4.51 11.71
N ILE A 82 -9.43 3.84 11.19
CA ILE A 82 -9.34 2.41 10.82
C ILE A 82 -8.22 2.20 9.80
N PHE A 83 -8.27 2.87 8.64
CA PHE A 83 -7.29 2.66 7.58
C PHE A 83 -5.88 3.13 7.97
N ARG A 84 -5.76 4.21 8.75
CA ARG A 84 -4.48 4.64 9.32
C ARG A 84 -3.91 3.55 10.23
N THR A 85 -4.71 2.98 11.13
CA THR A 85 -4.25 1.90 12.01
C THR A 85 -3.85 0.66 11.22
N LEU A 86 -4.59 0.27 10.18
CA LEU A 86 -4.21 -0.84 9.30
C LEU A 86 -2.84 -0.64 8.66
N MET A 87 -2.52 0.59 8.22
CA MET A 87 -1.18 0.92 7.73
C MET A 87 -0.12 0.78 8.83
N MET A 88 -0.42 1.23 10.05
CA MET A 88 0.48 1.17 11.21
C MET A 88 0.65 -0.25 11.79
N LEU A 89 -0.23 -1.20 11.45
CA LEU A 89 0.01 -2.62 11.71
C LEU A 89 1.25 -3.15 10.99
N ASN A 90 1.80 -2.39 10.03
CA ASN A 90 3.05 -2.62 9.34
C ASN A 90 3.31 -4.10 8.99
N ASP A 91 2.30 -4.76 8.44
CA ASP A 91 2.32 -6.16 8.07
C ASP A 91 2.27 -6.29 6.55
N SER A 92 3.12 -7.14 5.96
CA SER A 92 3.25 -7.26 4.51
C SER A 92 1.97 -7.75 3.85
N ALA A 93 1.25 -8.69 4.45
CA ALA A 93 0.01 -9.22 3.89
C ALA A 93 -1.12 -8.17 3.98
N ILE A 94 -1.13 -7.36 5.04
CA ILE A 94 -2.05 -6.21 5.13
C ILE A 94 -1.75 -5.20 4.02
N PHE A 95 -0.48 -4.86 3.77
CA PHE A 95 -0.12 -3.97 2.66
C PHE A 95 -0.51 -4.53 1.29
N GLU A 96 -0.34 -5.82 1.06
CA GLU A 96 -0.78 -6.46 -0.19
C GLU A 96 -2.27 -6.25 -0.45
N GLN A 97 -3.10 -6.32 0.60
CA GLN A 97 -4.54 -6.08 0.51
C GLN A 97 -4.89 -4.59 0.37
N LEU A 98 -4.26 -3.71 1.15
CA LEU A 98 -4.49 -2.26 1.09
C LEU A 98 -4.07 -1.65 -0.25
N LEU A 99 -3.00 -2.16 -0.86
CA LEU A 99 -2.43 -1.66 -2.12
C LEU A 99 -2.98 -2.39 -3.36
N ARG A 100 -3.99 -3.24 -3.19
CA ARG A 100 -4.67 -3.92 -4.29
C ARG A 100 -5.39 -2.90 -5.18
N GLU A 101 -5.45 -3.16 -6.48
CA GLU A 101 -5.89 -2.15 -7.47
C GLU A 101 -7.33 -1.68 -7.26
N ASP A 102 -8.23 -2.59 -6.85
CA ASP A 102 -9.63 -2.33 -6.51
C ASP A 102 -9.83 -1.68 -5.13
N VAL A 103 -8.82 -1.70 -4.25
CA VAL A 103 -8.91 -1.24 -2.86
C VAL A 103 -8.20 0.09 -2.64
N VAL A 104 -7.02 0.29 -3.24
CA VAL A 104 -6.09 1.38 -2.93
C VAL A 104 -6.70 2.77 -3.04
N MET A 105 -7.61 3.00 -3.99
CA MET A 105 -8.29 4.30 -4.10
C MET A 105 -9.20 4.55 -2.91
N HIS A 106 -9.93 3.54 -2.43
CA HIS A 106 -10.77 3.66 -1.23
C HIS A 106 -9.92 3.93 0.02
N VAL A 107 -8.75 3.30 0.13
CA VAL A 107 -7.80 3.59 1.23
C VAL A 107 -7.37 5.04 1.19
N ILE A 108 -6.91 5.53 0.02
CA ILE A 108 -6.50 6.93 -0.14
C ILE A 108 -7.66 7.88 0.16
N GLY A 109 -8.88 7.54 -0.26
CA GLY A 109 -10.09 8.29 0.02
C GLY A 109 -10.40 8.40 1.51
N ALA A 110 -10.35 7.29 2.24
CA ALA A 110 -10.55 7.32 3.69
C ALA A 110 -9.48 8.17 4.39
N LEU A 111 -8.26 8.18 3.88
CA LEU A 111 -7.16 9.00 4.41
C LEU A 111 -7.31 10.51 4.13
N GLU A 112 -8.26 10.94 3.28
CA GLU A 112 -8.58 12.36 3.05
C GLU A 112 -9.32 12.98 4.27
N TYR A 113 -9.96 12.15 5.08
CA TYR A 113 -10.82 12.57 6.20
C TYR A 113 -10.07 12.63 7.55
N ASP A 114 -8.83 13.09 7.53
CA ASP A 114 -8.05 13.31 8.75
C ASP A 114 -8.73 14.37 9.64
N PRO A 115 -9.15 14.03 10.89
CA PRO A 115 -9.79 14.98 11.80
C PRO A 115 -8.84 16.07 12.32
N GLU A 116 -7.52 15.89 12.21
CA GLU A 116 -6.54 16.90 12.61
C GLU A 116 -6.36 18.01 11.56
N LEU A 117 -6.82 17.79 10.33
CA LEU A 117 -6.78 18.81 9.29
C LEU A 117 -7.94 19.79 9.44
N LEU A 118 -7.61 21.04 9.72
CA LEU A 118 -8.56 22.16 9.85
C LEU A 118 -9.44 22.36 8.59
N VAL A 119 -8.98 21.88 7.44
CA VAL A 119 -9.73 21.90 6.18
C VAL A 119 -9.54 20.53 5.51
N HIS A 120 -10.63 19.78 5.31
CA HIS A 120 -10.67 18.54 4.52
C HIS A 120 -10.51 18.80 3.01
N ALA A 121 -9.67 19.75 2.61
CA ALA A 121 -9.61 20.28 1.24
C ALA A 121 -8.81 19.41 0.27
N THR A 122 -8.04 18.43 0.74
CA THR A 122 -7.13 17.70 -0.15
C THR A 122 -7.82 16.50 -0.76
N ARG A 123 -8.22 16.64 -2.03
CA ARG A 123 -8.83 15.58 -2.83
C ARG A 123 -7.75 14.74 -3.53
N HIS A 124 -7.08 13.90 -2.74
CA HIS A 124 -6.03 13.00 -3.19
C HIS A 124 -6.49 12.04 -4.30
N ARG A 125 -7.66 11.40 -4.16
CA ARG A 125 -8.24 10.53 -5.19
C ARG A 125 -8.54 11.28 -6.48
N GLU A 126 -9.12 12.47 -6.39
CA GLU A 126 -9.40 13.30 -7.58
C GLU A 126 -8.08 13.62 -8.31
N PHE A 127 -7.04 14.01 -7.57
CA PHE A 127 -5.72 14.25 -8.16
C PHE A 127 -5.15 13.00 -8.86
N LEU A 128 -5.19 11.85 -8.21
CA LEU A 128 -4.62 10.60 -8.74
C LEU A 128 -5.40 10.01 -9.91
N THR A 129 -6.71 10.30 -10.02
CA THR A 129 -7.58 9.75 -11.08
C THR A 129 -7.78 10.71 -12.25
N SER A 130 -7.79 12.02 -11.98
CA SER A 130 -8.21 13.03 -12.96
C SER A 130 -7.12 14.02 -13.35
N VAL A 131 -6.10 14.21 -12.50
CA VAL A 131 -5.03 15.20 -12.74
C VAL A 131 -3.74 14.53 -13.20
N VAL A 132 -3.37 13.42 -12.57
CA VAL A 132 -2.15 12.68 -12.93
C VAL A 132 -2.42 11.84 -14.17
N VAL A 133 -1.69 12.15 -15.24
CA VAL A 133 -1.69 11.32 -16.46
C VAL A 133 -0.43 10.48 -16.46
N PHE A 134 -0.57 9.16 -16.36
CA PHE A 134 0.53 8.25 -16.61
C PHE A 134 0.95 8.37 -18.08
N ARG A 135 2.19 8.81 -18.32
CA ARG A 135 2.75 8.96 -19.65
C ARG A 135 3.73 7.85 -19.92
N GLU A 136 3.28 6.90 -20.71
CA GLU A 136 4.10 5.78 -21.13
C GLU A 136 5.01 6.20 -22.30
N VAL A 137 6.32 6.27 -22.05
CA VAL A 137 7.29 6.61 -23.09
C VAL A 137 7.40 5.47 -24.10
N LEU A 138 7.45 4.22 -23.64
CA LEU A 138 7.41 3.02 -24.48
C LEU A 138 6.48 1.99 -23.84
N PRO A 139 5.67 1.28 -24.65
CA PRO A 139 4.67 0.36 -24.14
C PRO A 139 5.28 -0.81 -23.37
N ILE A 140 4.88 -0.97 -22.12
CA ILE A 140 5.13 -2.12 -21.27
C ILE A 140 4.01 -3.12 -21.55
N LYS A 141 4.33 -4.18 -22.30
CA LYS A 141 3.33 -5.16 -22.77
C LYS A 141 2.73 -6.00 -21.65
N GLU A 142 3.50 -6.24 -20.58
CA GLU A 142 3.11 -7.11 -19.48
C GLU A 142 2.27 -6.34 -18.43
N PRO A 143 0.95 -6.62 -18.30
CA PRO A 143 0.07 -5.85 -17.42
C PRO A 143 0.48 -5.92 -15.94
N SER A 144 1.02 -7.06 -15.51
CA SER A 144 1.49 -7.23 -14.13
C SER A 144 2.68 -6.33 -13.79
N ILE A 145 3.52 -5.98 -14.76
CA ILE A 145 4.64 -5.05 -14.59
C ILE A 145 4.14 -3.61 -14.63
N LEU A 146 3.21 -3.29 -15.52
CA LEU A 146 2.56 -1.98 -15.56
C LEU A 146 1.84 -1.67 -14.23
N ALA A 147 1.14 -2.66 -13.65
CA ALA A 147 0.52 -2.53 -12.34
C ALA A 147 1.53 -2.18 -11.24
N LYS A 148 2.76 -2.70 -11.30
CA LYS A 148 3.84 -2.35 -10.36
C LYS A 148 4.34 -0.92 -10.52
N VAL A 149 4.40 -0.41 -11.75
CA VAL A 149 4.73 1.01 -12.01
C VAL A 149 3.68 1.92 -11.35
N HIS A 150 2.40 1.61 -11.55
CA HIS A 150 1.31 2.35 -10.90
C HIS A 150 1.33 2.21 -9.38
N GLN A 151 1.59 1.01 -8.87
CA GLN A 151 1.68 0.77 -7.43
C GLN A 151 2.83 1.57 -6.81
N ASN A 152 4.00 1.65 -7.46
CA ASN A 152 5.11 2.49 -6.99
C ASN A 152 4.70 3.95 -6.83
N PHE A 153 4.04 4.51 -7.85
CA PHE A 153 3.56 5.88 -7.78
C PHE A 153 2.58 6.09 -6.63
N ARG A 154 1.61 5.18 -6.45
CA ARG A 154 0.61 5.25 -5.36
C ARG A 154 1.26 5.12 -3.98
N VAL A 155 2.19 4.18 -3.81
CA VAL A 155 2.93 3.99 -2.55
C VAL A 155 3.75 5.22 -2.21
N GLN A 156 4.48 5.78 -3.18
CA GLN A 156 5.22 7.02 -3.00
C GLN A 156 4.29 8.18 -2.64
N TYR A 157 3.14 8.29 -3.31
CA TYR A 157 2.16 9.34 -3.01
C TYR A 157 1.59 9.22 -1.60
N ILE A 158 1.20 8.00 -1.17
CA ILE A 158 0.75 7.76 0.20
C ILE A 158 1.83 8.17 1.21
N LYS A 159 3.07 7.77 0.95
CA LYS A 159 4.22 8.02 1.83
C LYS A 159 4.58 9.50 1.94
N ASP A 160 4.70 10.18 0.80
CA ASP A 160 5.31 11.52 0.72
C ASP A 160 4.26 12.65 0.75
N VAL A 161 2.99 12.35 0.43
CA VAL A 161 1.93 13.36 0.30
C VAL A 161 0.78 13.13 1.28
N VAL A 162 0.27 11.90 1.40
CA VAL A 162 -0.91 11.62 2.24
C VAL A 162 -0.56 11.53 3.73
N LEU A 163 0.46 10.76 4.10
CA LEU A 163 0.81 10.49 5.50
C LEU A 163 2.21 10.94 5.95
N PRO A 164 2.87 11.97 5.37
CA PRO A 164 4.27 12.27 5.69
C PRO A 164 4.56 12.60 7.16
N ARG A 165 3.53 12.97 7.95
CA ARG A 165 3.64 13.25 9.39
C ARG A 165 3.09 12.14 10.29
N SER A 166 2.38 11.18 9.70
CA SER A 166 1.67 10.12 10.42
C SER A 166 2.41 8.78 10.41
N LEU A 167 3.32 8.57 9.46
CA LEU A 167 4.09 7.33 9.36
C LEU A 167 5.24 7.32 10.38
N ASP A 168 5.40 6.20 11.07
CA ASP A 168 6.64 5.91 11.81
C ASP A 168 7.76 5.43 10.88
N ASP A 169 9.01 5.46 11.37
CA ASP A 169 10.19 5.07 10.59
C ASP A 169 10.08 3.63 10.06
N HIS A 170 9.42 2.75 10.82
CA HIS A 170 9.24 1.35 10.46
C HIS A 170 8.29 1.17 9.28
N THR A 171 7.14 1.88 9.30
CA THR A 171 6.21 1.89 8.18
C THR A 171 6.82 2.55 6.96
N PHE A 172 7.55 3.65 7.15
CA PHE A 172 8.26 4.33 6.07
C PHE A 172 9.27 3.39 5.37
N ALA A 173 10.03 2.62 6.14
CA ALA A 173 10.96 1.62 5.61
C ALA A 173 10.24 0.50 4.83
N THR A 174 9.08 0.06 5.31
CA THR A 174 8.30 -1.00 4.67
C THR A 174 7.72 -0.54 3.33
N LEU A 175 7.19 0.67 3.25
CA LEU A 175 6.73 1.26 1.97
C LEU A 175 7.89 1.40 0.97
N ASN A 176 9.09 1.79 1.42
CA ASN A 176 10.29 1.81 0.56
C ASN A 176 10.69 0.41 0.08
N SER A 177 10.55 -0.60 0.94
CA SER A 177 10.80 -2.01 0.57
C SER A 177 9.85 -2.51 -0.51
N ILE A 178 8.55 -2.16 -0.41
CA ILE A 178 7.56 -2.48 -1.45
C ILE A 178 7.97 -1.86 -2.80
N VAL A 179 8.33 -0.57 -2.79
CA VAL A 179 8.81 0.13 -4.00
C VAL A 179 10.08 -0.53 -4.55
N PHE A 180 11.01 -0.93 -3.68
CA PHE A 180 12.23 -1.63 -4.05
C PHE A 180 11.94 -2.97 -4.74
N VAL A 181 11.09 -3.82 -4.16
CA VAL A 181 10.72 -5.13 -4.74
C VAL A 181 10.06 -4.95 -6.11
N ASN A 182 9.18 -3.95 -6.25
CA ASN A 182 8.58 -3.62 -7.54
C ASN A 182 9.63 -3.15 -8.56
N ASN A 183 10.58 -2.30 -8.16
CA ASN A 183 11.66 -1.84 -9.03
C ASN A 183 12.55 -2.99 -9.51
N VAL A 184 12.85 -3.97 -8.64
CA VAL A 184 13.56 -5.20 -9.02
C VAL A 184 12.79 -5.95 -10.10
N ALA A 185 11.48 -6.12 -9.94
CA ALA A 185 10.64 -6.82 -10.92
C ALA A 185 10.55 -6.07 -12.25
N ILE A 186 10.33 -4.74 -12.23
CA ILE A 186 10.26 -3.88 -13.41
C ILE A 186 11.58 -3.96 -14.21
N LEU A 187 12.72 -3.76 -13.54
CA LEU A 187 14.02 -3.82 -14.22
C LEU A 187 14.35 -5.22 -14.72
N SER A 188 14.04 -6.24 -13.94
CA SER A 188 14.22 -7.64 -14.34
C SER A 188 13.44 -7.98 -15.62
N HIS A 189 12.23 -7.44 -15.76
CA HIS A 189 11.42 -7.61 -16.96
C HIS A 189 12.01 -6.86 -18.15
N ILE A 190 12.27 -5.56 -18.00
CA ILE A 190 12.83 -4.71 -19.07
C ILE A 190 14.18 -5.23 -19.56
N GLN A 191 15.04 -5.72 -18.67
CA GLN A 191 16.35 -6.27 -19.03
C GLN A 191 16.22 -7.52 -19.92
N ARG A 192 15.17 -8.33 -19.74
CA ARG A 192 14.93 -9.56 -20.52
C ARG A 192 14.12 -9.31 -21.79
N ASP A 193 13.45 -8.17 -21.88
CA ASP A 193 12.69 -7.76 -23.06
C ASP A 193 13.62 -7.11 -24.11
N SER A 194 14.19 -7.95 -24.97
CA SER A 194 15.07 -7.51 -26.06
C SER A 194 14.36 -6.65 -27.09
N GLU A 195 13.05 -6.83 -27.30
CA GLU A 195 12.25 -6.01 -28.21
C GLU A 195 12.09 -4.60 -27.67
N TYR A 196 11.79 -4.46 -26.38
CA TYR A 196 11.67 -3.15 -25.71
C TYR A 196 12.98 -2.37 -25.79
N LEU A 197 14.11 -3.00 -25.45
CA LEU A 197 15.43 -2.36 -25.51
C LEU A 197 15.83 -2.02 -26.95
N SER A 198 15.58 -2.91 -27.91
CA SER A 198 15.84 -2.66 -29.32
C SER A 198 15.03 -1.46 -29.82
N ALA A 199 13.73 -1.39 -29.50
CA ALA A 199 12.87 -0.27 -29.87
C ALA A 199 13.34 1.06 -29.24
N LEU A 200 13.76 1.03 -27.97
CA LEU A 200 14.31 2.19 -27.27
C LEU A 200 15.55 2.74 -27.97
N PHE A 201 16.55 1.89 -28.25
CA PHE A 201 17.80 2.33 -28.87
C PHE A 201 17.62 2.69 -30.35
N ALA A 202 16.77 1.98 -31.09
CA ALA A 202 16.45 2.30 -32.47
C ALA A 202 15.88 3.73 -32.58
N GLN A 203 14.87 4.08 -31.77
CA GLN A 203 14.29 5.42 -31.78
C GLN A 203 15.26 6.49 -31.28
N LEU A 204 16.16 6.18 -30.35
CA LEU A 204 17.17 7.14 -29.86
C LEU A 204 18.18 7.55 -30.95
N VAL A 205 18.65 6.57 -31.74
CA VAL A 205 19.70 6.75 -32.75
C VAL A 205 19.15 7.21 -34.10
N GLU A 206 17.86 6.94 -34.38
CA GLU A 206 17.22 7.33 -35.64
C GLU A 206 17.30 8.86 -35.87
N HIS A 207 17.83 9.25 -37.03
CA HIS A 207 18.03 10.65 -37.40
C HIS A 207 16.72 11.43 -37.51
N GLY A 208 15.62 10.76 -37.88
CA GLY A 208 14.29 11.36 -38.02
C GLY A 208 13.53 11.59 -36.71
N THR A 209 14.01 11.08 -35.57
CA THR A 209 13.30 11.19 -34.29
C THR A 209 13.22 12.66 -33.83
N PRO A 210 12.02 13.19 -33.56
CA PRO A 210 11.84 14.55 -33.04
C PRO A 210 12.62 14.77 -31.73
N LEU A 211 13.12 15.98 -31.53
CA LEU A 211 13.96 16.32 -30.36
C LEU A 211 13.27 16.01 -29.02
N GLU A 212 11.99 16.37 -28.89
CA GLU A 212 11.21 16.10 -27.67
C GLU A 212 11.07 14.60 -27.41
N ARG A 213 10.80 13.81 -28.44
CA ARG A 213 10.73 12.36 -28.33
C ARG A 213 12.07 11.75 -27.92
N ARG A 214 13.17 12.22 -28.52
CA ARG A 214 14.52 11.78 -28.14
C ARG A 214 14.85 12.14 -26.68
N ARG A 215 14.40 13.30 -26.19
CA ARG A 215 14.53 13.71 -24.78
C ARG A 215 13.75 12.79 -23.84
N GLU A 216 12.51 12.43 -24.18
CA GLU A 216 11.71 11.46 -23.40
C GLU A 216 12.40 10.11 -23.28
N LEU A 217 12.87 9.56 -24.41
CA LEU A 217 13.58 8.29 -24.44
C LEU A 217 14.91 8.35 -23.65
N SER A 218 15.61 9.48 -23.72
CA SER A 218 16.85 9.69 -22.94
C SER A 218 16.57 9.76 -21.44
N ARG A 219 15.46 10.38 -21.03
CA ARG A 219 15.02 10.42 -19.63
C ARG A 219 14.64 9.03 -19.13
N LEU A 220 13.86 8.28 -19.92
CA LEU A 220 13.53 6.89 -19.61
C LEU A 220 14.80 6.05 -19.41
N LEU A 221 15.76 6.15 -20.33
CA LEU A 221 17.04 5.43 -20.21
C LEU A 221 17.80 5.84 -18.93
N LEU A 222 17.84 7.14 -18.63
CA LEU A 222 18.48 7.65 -17.41
C LEU A 222 17.78 7.13 -16.15
N GLU A 223 16.46 7.13 -16.11
CA GLU A 223 15.66 6.60 -15.00
C GLU A 223 15.93 5.10 -14.80
N LEU A 224 15.94 4.30 -15.87
CA LEU A 224 16.30 2.88 -15.80
C LEU A 224 17.72 2.66 -15.28
N CYS A 225 18.69 3.48 -15.70
CA CYS A 225 20.06 3.41 -15.19
C CYS A 225 20.17 3.82 -13.72
N GLN A 226 19.47 4.88 -13.30
CA GLN A 226 19.44 5.32 -11.91
C GLN A 226 18.79 4.26 -11.01
N LEU A 227 17.69 3.67 -11.48
CA LEU A 227 17.00 2.58 -10.82
C LEU A 227 17.94 1.38 -10.66
N ALA A 228 18.61 0.95 -11.74
CA ALA A 228 19.54 -0.17 -11.69
C ALA A 228 20.72 0.10 -10.73
N ARG A 229 21.25 1.33 -10.71
CA ARG A 229 22.30 1.73 -9.77
C ARG A 229 21.81 1.68 -8.32
N SER A 230 20.60 2.16 -8.05
CA SER A 230 20.03 2.12 -6.70
C SER A 230 19.93 0.68 -6.19
N LEU A 231 19.49 -0.26 -7.04
CA LEU A 231 19.37 -1.68 -6.68
C LEU A 231 20.72 -2.35 -6.40
N GLN A 232 21.77 -1.99 -7.15
CA GLN A 232 23.12 -2.51 -6.92
C GLN A 232 23.69 -2.11 -5.56
N LEU A 233 23.32 -0.94 -5.03
CA LEU A 233 23.77 -0.48 -3.72
C LEU A 233 23.13 -1.25 -2.57
N PHE A 234 21.93 -1.81 -2.76
CA PHE A 234 21.25 -2.64 -1.77
C PHE A 234 21.69 -4.11 -1.79
N ASN A 235 22.32 -4.58 -2.88
CA ASN A 235 22.88 -5.93 -3.00
C ASN A 235 24.35 -6.02 -2.53
N ARG A 236 24.89 -4.97 -1.91
CA ARG A 236 26.24 -4.92 -1.33
C ARG A 236 26.15 -4.88 0.19
#